data_AF-A0A0C3IHX6-F1
#
_entry.id   AF-A0A0C3IHX6-F1
#
_cell.length_a   1.000
_cell.length_b   1.000
_cell.length_c   1.000
_cell.angle_alpha   90.00
_cell.angle_beta   90.00
_cell.angle_gamma   90.00
#
_symmetry.space_group_name_H-M   'P 1'
#
loop_
_entity.id
_entity.type
_entity.pdbx_description
1 polymer ?
#
loop_
_entity_poly.entity_id
_entity_poly.type
_entity_poly.pdbx_seq_one_letter_code
_entity_poly.pdbx_strand_id
1 'polypeptide(L)'
;MLELIAYNIRIHRLLKRLAKQRVGMVLQPGNVWVIEYAVEDNEETDALLKTCYMRGWVEPLQNSVPKGKLGNDGSLPDGPMFSSSGPIWKLTDSGWGAIQRRHQLSILALLATILGGFIAVIT
;
A
#
# COMPACT_ATOMS: atom_id res chain seq x y z
N MET A 1 -10.65 21.56 2.19
CA MET A 1 -10.97 20.55 3.24
C MET A 1 -11.31 19.20 2.63
N LEU A 2 -12.34 19.08 1.78
CA LEU A 2 -12.74 17.80 1.17
C LEU A 2 -11.65 17.15 0.30
N GLU A 3 -10.95 17.94 -0.52
CA GLU A 3 -9.82 17.47 -1.35
C GLU A 3 -8.71 16.82 -0.52
N LEU A 4 -8.35 17.42 0.62
CA LEU A 4 -7.34 16.89 1.52
C LEU A 4 -7.78 15.54 2.13
N ILE A 5 -9.07 15.41 2.45
CA ILE A 5 -9.64 14.17 2.99
C ILE A 5 -9.62 13.08 1.91
N ALA A 6 -10.09 13.40 0.70
CA ALA A 6 -10.08 12.49 -0.43
C ALA A 6 -8.65 12.00 -0.74
N TYR A 7 -7.68 12.92 -0.75
CA TYR A 7 -6.27 12.62 -0.96
C TYR A 7 -5.71 11.66 0.11
N ASN A 8 -5.98 11.92 1.40
CA ASN A 8 -5.57 11.03 2.48
C ASN A 8 -6.22 9.64 2.39
N ILE A 9 -7.47 9.57 1.92
CA ILE A 9 -8.14 8.28 1.66
C ILE A 9 -7.43 7.52 0.54
N ARG A 10 -7.02 8.20 -0.54
CA ARG A 10 -6.25 7.58 -1.63
C ARG A 10 -4.93 7.02 -1.12
N ILE A 11 -4.18 7.79 -0.32
CA ILE A 11 -2.93 7.29 0.29
C ILE A 11 -3.19 6.08 1.18
N HIS A 12 -4.20 6.13 2.05
CA HIS A 12 -4.51 5.01 2.92
C HIS A 12 -4.86 3.73 2.14
N ARG A 13 -5.61 3.85 1.05
CA ARG A 13 -5.92 2.72 0.15
C ARG A 13 -4.66 2.18 -0.53
N LEU A 14 -3.77 3.08 -0.97
CA LEU A 14 -2.50 2.71 -1.59
C LEU A 14 -1.59 1.95 -0.62
N LEU A 15 -1.41 2.45 0.60
CA LEU A 15 -0.62 1.76 1.63
C LEU A 15 -1.21 0.39 1.97
N LYS A 16 -2.54 0.26 2.03
CA LYS A 16 -3.21 -1.04 2.23
C LYS A 16 -3.04 -2.00 1.05
N ARG A 17 -3.00 -1.52 -0.20
CA ARG A 17 -2.68 -2.34 -1.37
C ARG A 17 -1.23 -2.83 -1.30
N LEU A 18 -0.31 -1.91 -1.00
CA LEU A 18 1.12 -2.22 -0.87
C LEU A 18 1.38 -3.24 0.26
N ALA A 19 0.68 -3.13 1.39
CA ALA A 19 0.72 -4.11 2.48
C ALA A 19 0.23 -5.52 2.09
N LYS A 20 -0.57 -5.64 1.03
CA LYS A 20 -1.10 -6.92 0.52
C LYS A 20 -0.30 -7.49 -0.64
N GLN A 21 0.70 -6.76 -1.15
CA GLN A 21 1.54 -7.27 -2.23
C GLN A 21 2.29 -8.52 -1.75
N ARG A 22 2.26 -9.56 -2.58
CA ARG A 22 2.98 -10.81 -2.33
C ARG A 22 3.43 -11.40 -3.64
N VAL A 23 4.52 -12.16 -3.59
CA VAL A 23 4.92 -13.01 -4.71
C VAL A 23 3.99 -14.22 -4.71
N GLY A 24 3.09 -14.29 -5.69
CA GLY A 24 2.14 -15.40 -5.81
C GLY A 24 2.79 -16.64 -6.42
N MET A 25 3.66 -16.43 -7.41
CA MET A 25 4.41 -17.51 -8.04
C MET A 25 5.69 -17.00 -8.71
N VAL A 26 6.55 -17.94 -9.10
CA VAL A 26 7.76 -17.68 -9.89
C VAL A 26 7.60 -18.39 -11.23
N LEU A 27 7.59 -17.61 -12.32
CA LEU A 27 7.49 -18.15 -13.68
C LEU A 27 8.83 -18.72 -14.14
N GLN A 28 8.74 -19.86 -14.82
CA GLN A 28 9.85 -20.53 -15.51
C GLN A 28 9.58 -20.52 -17.01
N PRO A 29 10.62 -20.40 -17.87
CA PRO A 29 12.02 -20.19 -17.52
C PRO A 29 12.33 -18.72 -17.15
N GLY A 30 13.36 -18.49 -16.32
CA GLY A 30 13.87 -17.13 -16.04
C GLY A 30 13.61 -16.58 -14.64
N ASN A 31 13.03 -17.39 -13.73
CA ASN A 31 12.80 -17.02 -12.33
C ASN A 31 12.08 -15.68 -12.12
N VAL A 32 11.08 -15.39 -12.96
CA VAL A 32 10.37 -14.09 -12.93
C VAL A 32 9.31 -14.10 -11.84
N TRP A 33 9.35 -13.13 -10.93
CA TRP A 33 8.36 -13.01 -9.87
C TRP A 33 7.03 -12.46 -10.38
N VAL A 34 5.96 -13.19 -10.13
CA VAL A 34 4.60 -12.72 -10.35
C VAL A 34 4.09 -12.13 -9.04
N ILE A 35 3.87 -10.82 -9.04
CA ILE A 35 3.41 -10.07 -7.86
C ILE A 35 1.89 -9.95 -7.93
N GLU A 36 1.22 -10.54 -6.94
CA GLU A 36 -0.21 -10.35 -6.74
C GLU A 36 -0.50 -9.01 -6.07
N TYR A 37 -1.66 -8.43 -6.38
CA TYR A 37 -2.07 -7.11 -5.91
C TYR A 37 -1.04 -6.02 -6.19
N ALA A 38 -0.30 -6.16 -7.30
CA ALA A 38 0.69 -5.19 -7.71
C ALA A 38 0.07 -3.78 -7.76
N VAL A 39 0.73 -2.82 -7.12
CA VAL A 39 0.34 -1.42 -7.21
C VAL A 39 0.51 -0.96 -8.65
N GLU A 40 -0.52 -0.32 -9.20
CA GLU A 40 -0.55 0.10 -10.59
C GLU A 40 0.57 1.09 -10.90
N ASP A 41 1.25 0.88 -12.02
CA ASP A 41 2.24 1.81 -12.55
C ASP A 41 1.53 2.86 -13.41
N ASN A 42 1.07 3.93 -12.76
CA ASN A 42 0.44 5.12 -13.37
C ASN A 42 0.94 6.40 -12.66
N GLU A 43 0.80 7.55 -13.33
CA GLU A 43 1.36 8.84 -12.84
C GLU A 43 0.77 9.26 -11.48
N GLU A 44 -0.53 9.05 -11.28
CA GLU A 44 -1.19 9.37 -10.01
C GLU A 44 -0.60 8.54 -8.85
N THR A 45 -0.41 7.25 -9.07
CA THR A 45 0.11 6.30 -8.09
C THR A 45 1.58 6.57 -7.79
N ASP A 46 2.37 6.93 -8.80
CA ASP A 46 3.76 7.34 -8.63
C ASP A 46 3.89 8.61 -7.77
N ALA A 47 3.06 9.62 -8.02
CA ALA A 47 3.03 10.82 -7.19
C ALA A 47 2.66 10.52 -5.72
N LEU A 48 1.70 9.62 -5.50
CA LEU A 48 1.32 9.17 -4.15
C LEU A 48 2.44 8.38 -3.48
N LEU A 49 3.13 7.49 -4.20
CA LEU A 49 4.25 6.71 -3.69
C LEU A 49 5.43 7.60 -3.32
N LYS A 50 5.79 8.56 -4.17
CA LYS A 50 6.82 9.57 -3.86
C LYS A 50 6.46 10.39 -2.63
N THR A 51 5.19 10.75 -2.46
CA THR A 51 4.73 11.42 -1.23
C THR A 51 4.88 10.52 0.00
N CYS A 52 4.55 9.23 -0.11
CA CYS A 52 4.75 8.26 0.97
C CYS A 52 6.24 8.07 1.28
N TYR A 53 7.10 8.07 0.26
CA TYR A 53 8.55 7.97 0.40
C TYR A 53 9.12 9.17 1.15
N MET A 54 8.74 10.40 0.77
CA MET A 54 9.13 11.62 1.50
C MET A 54 8.68 11.63 2.96
N ARG A 55 7.57 10.95 3.29
CA ARG A 55 7.07 10.78 4.66
C ARG A 55 7.72 9.62 5.42
N GLY A 56 8.61 8.86 4.77
CA GLY A 56 9.25 7.67 5.34
C GLY A 56 8.33 6.46 5.46
N TRP A 57 7.12 6.49 4.88
CA TRP A 57 6.14 5.40 4.99
C TRP A 57 6.46 4.21 4.08
N VAL A 58 7.21 4.44 3.01
CA VAL A 58 7.68 3.40 2.09
C VAL A 58 9.16 3.62 1.78
N GLU A 59 9.85 2.54 1.45
CA GLU A 59 11.26 2.54 1.04
C GLU A 59 11.45 1.73 -0.25
N PRO A 60 12.37 2.11 -1.14
CA PRO A 60 12.74 1.27 -2.28
C PRO A 60 13.61 0.11 -1.81
N LEU A 61 13.19 -1.12 -2.10
CA LEU A 61 13.93 -2.34 -1.75
C LEU A 61 15.08 -2.58 -2.74
N GLN A 62 14.80 -2.38 -4.03
CA GLN A 62 15.78 -2.41 -5.11
C GLN A 62 15.37 -1.39 -6.16
N ASN A 63 16.33 -0.64 -6.69
CA ASN A 63 16.11 0.31 -7.77
C ASN A 63 16.19 -0.39 -9.14
N SER A 64 15.45 0.14 -10.13
CA SER A 64 15.53 -0.27 -11.54
C SER A 64 15.25 -1.76 -11.81
N VAL A 65 14.29 -2.35 -11.12
CA VAL A 65 13.85 -3.73 -11.42
C VAL A 65 13.01 -3.73 -12.69
N PRO A 66 13.26 -4.63 -13.67
CA PRO A 66 12.41 -4.79 -14.85
C PRO A 66 10.98 -5.16 -14.44
N LYS A 67 10.00 -4.47 -15.01
CA LYS A 67 8.58 -4.66 -14.72
C LYS A 67 7.81 -4.87 -15.99
N GLY A 68 6.81 -5.75 -15.89
CA GLY A 68 5.85 -6.06 -16.92
C GLY A 68 4.44 -6.07 -16.34
N LYS A 69 3.44 -5.91 -17.21
CA LYS A 69 2.04 -6.08 -16.85
C LYS A 69 1.52 -7.33 -17.55
N LEU A 70 0.79 -8.17 -16.82
CA LEU A 70 0.02 -9.26 -17.42
C LEU A 70 -1.20 -8.70 -18.13
N GLY A 71 -1.73 -9.46 -19.10
CA GLY A 71 -3.03 -9.17 -19.70
C GLY A 71 -4.16 -9.18 -18.65
N ASN A 72 -5.29 -8.56 -18.96
CA ASN A 72 -6.45 -8.52 -18.05
C ASN A 72 -6.96 -9.93 -17.70
N ASP A 73 -6.73 -10.89 -18.59
CA ASP A 73 -7.10 -12.30 -18.42
C ASP A 73 -6.02 -13.13 -17.69
N GLY A 74 -4.95 -12.48 -17.22
CA GLY A 74 -3.79 -13.14 -16.61
C GLY A 74 -2.84 -13.79 -17.62
N SER A 75 -3.09 -13.63 -18.93
CA SER A 75 -2.21 -14.09 -19.99
C SER A 75 -0.88 -13.33 -20.00
N LEU A 76 0.16 -14.01 -20.46
CA LEU A 76 1.44 -13.37 -20.76
C LEU A 76 1.27 -12.47 -21.99
N PRO A 77 1.96 -11.31 -22.05
CA PRO A 77 1.94 -10.48 -23.24
C PRO A 77 2.62 -11.20 -24.41
N ASP A 78 2.08 -11.06 -25.62
CA ASP A 78 2.66 -11.63 -26.86
C ASP A 78 3.99 -10.95 -27.27
N GLY A 79 4.36 -9.85 -26.58
CA GLY A 79 5.56 -9.05 -26.83
C GLY A 79 6.61 -9.14 -25.70
N PRO A 80 7.48 -8.12 -25.52
CA PRO A 80 8.49 -8.14 -24.48
C PRO A 80 7.85 -8.22 -23.08
N MET A 81 8.30 -9.19 -22.27
CA MET A 81 7.76 -9.46 -20.93
C MET A 81 7.95 -8.28 -19.96
N PHE A 82 8.95 -7.43 -20.19
CA PHE A 82 9.23 -6.23 -19.41
C PHE A 82 9.17 -4.99 -20.29
N SER A 83 8.41 -3.99 -19.87
CA SER A 83 8.20 -2.73 -20.61
C SER A 83 8.66 -1.50 -19.85
N SER A 84 8.84 -1.59 -18.54
CA SER A 84 9.37 -0.51 -17.70
C SER A 84 10.43 -1.03 -16.74
N SER A 85 11.18 -0.12 -16.12
CA SER A 85 12.01 -0.44 -14.96
C SER A 85 11.70 0.54 -13.85
N GLY A 86 11.67 0.05 -12.62
CA GLY A 86 11.35 0.92 -11.48
C GLY A 86 11.58 0.27 -10.14
N PRO A 87 11.51 1.04 -9.05
CA PRO A 87 11.75 0.53 -7.72
C PRO A 87 10.64 -0.44 -7.29
N ILE A 88 11.02 -1.50 -6.57
CA ILE A 88 10.06 -2.26 -5.77
C ILE A 88 9.92 -1.55 -4.43
N TRP A 89 8.70 -1.15 -4.09
CA TRP A 89 8.42 -0.44 -2.86
C TRP A 89 8.12 -1.43 -1.72
N LYS A 90 8.70 -1.16 -0.56
CA LYS A 90 8.44 -1.86 0.69
C LYS A 90 7.79 -0.92 1.69
N LEU A 91 6.86 -1.44 2.48
CA LEU A 91 6.25 -0.70 3.58
C LEU A 91 7.20 -0.68 4.79
N THR A 92 7.43 0.50 5.37
CA THR A 92 8.22 0.64 6.60
C THR A 92 7.33 0.48 7.84
N ASP A 93 7.94 0.37 9.02
CA ASP A 93 7.19 0.34 10.28
C ASP A 93 6.34 1.60 10.49
N SER A 94 6.85 2.76 10.05
CA SER A 94 6.08 4.01 10.09
C SER A 94 4.89 3.99 9.12
N GLY A 95 5.04 3.34 7.96
CA GLY A 95 3.95 3.10 7.00
C GLY A 95 2.86 2.19 7.58
N TRP A 96 3.26 1.12 8.28
CA TRP A 96 2.33 0.27 9.04
C TRP A 96 1.59 1.05 10.13
N GLY A 97 2.29 1.88 10.89
CA GLY A 97 1.69 2.77 11.88
C GLY A 97 0.67 3.73 11.26
N ALA A 98 0.98 4.30 10.09
CA ALA A 98 0.08 5.18 9.35
C ALA A 98 -1.23 4.49 8.91
N ILE A 99 -1.17 3.19 8.55
CA ILE A 99 -2.38 2.40 8.26
C ILE A 99 -3.22 2.18 9.52
N GLN A 100 -2.58 1.81 10.64
CA GLN A 100 -3.29 1.36 11.85
C GLN A 100 -3.74 2.49 12.79
N ARG A 101 -3.25 3.72 12.60
CA ARG A 101 -3.56 4.88 13.46
C ARG A 101 -5.05 5.12 13.70
N ARG A 102 -5.90 4.90 12.69
CA ARG A 102 -7.37 5.03 12.85
C ARG A 102 -7.95 3.99 13.79
N HIS A 103 -7.45 2.76 13.74
CA HIS A 103 -7.91 1.69 14.62
C HIS A 103 -7.51 1.96 16.08
N GLN A 104 -6.29 2.45 16.30
CA GLN A 104 -5.82 2.85 17.64
C GLN A 104 -6.70 3.97 18.23
N LEU A 105 -7.03 4.99 17.42
CA LEU A 105 -7.93 6.06 17.85
C LEU A 105 -9.34 5.55 18.17
N SER A 106 -9.89 4.62 17.38
CA SER A 106 -11.20 4.03 17.67
C SER A 106 -11.21 3.19 18.95
N ILE A 107 -10.16 2.43 19.23
CA ILE A 107 -10.04 1.68 20.49
C ILE A 107 -9.98 2.64 21.68
N LEU A 108 -9.19 3.72 21.57
CA LEU A 108 -9.07 4.72 22.63
C LEU A 108 -10.40 5.43 22.88
N ALA A 109 -11.13 5.80 21.83
CA ALA A 109 -12.45 6.40 21.94
C ALA A 109 -13.49 5.44 22.56
N LEU A 110 -13.43 4.15 22.20
CA LEU A 110 -14.29 3.13 22.79
C LEU A 110 -14.02 2.98 24.29
N LEU A 111 -12.75 2.87 24.68
CA LEU A 111 -12.34 2.79 26.08
C LEU A 111 -12.78 4.02 26.87
N ALA A 112 -12.59 5.22 26.32
CA ALA A 112 -13.02 6.47 26.95
C ALA A 112 -14.55 6.51 27.14
N THR A 113 -15.31 6.05 26.16
CA THR A 113 -16.78 5.97 26.25
C THR A 113 -17.23 4.99 27.34
N ILE A 114 -16.62 3.81 27.42
CA ILE A 114 -16.95 2.80 28.43
C ILE A 114 -16.63 3.33 29.84
N LEU A 115 -15.43 3.90 30.03
CA LEU A 115 -15.01 4.49 31.31
C LEU A 115 -15.94 5.64 31.72
N GLY A 116 -16.27 6.53 30.80
CA GLY A 116 -17.18 7.65 31.06
C GLY A 116 -18.59 7.18 31.44
N GLY A 117 -19.13 6.20 30.72
CA GLY A 117 -20.43 5.60 31.03
C GLY A 117 -20.45 4.89 32.39
N PHE A 118 -19.38 4.18 32.73
CA PHE A 118 -19.24 3.51 34.02
C PHE A 118 -19.19 4.50 35.19
N ILE A 119 -18.40 5.57 35.07
CA ILE A 119 -18.34 6.63 36.08
C ILE A 119 -19.72 7.27 36.25
N ALA A 120 -20.39 7.62 35.15
CA ALA A 120 -21.71 8.26 35.18
C ALA A 120 -22.83 7.40 35.79
N VAL A 121 -22.67 6.07 35.81
CA VAL A 121 -23.61 5.14 36.46
C VAL A 121 -23.32 5.00 37.96
N ILE A 122 -22.08 5.22 38.38
CA ILE A 122 -21.66 5.09 39.79
C ILE A 122 -21.93 6.36 40.60
N THR A 123 -21.75 7.54 39.99
CA THR A 123 -22.14 8.84 40.57
C THR A 123 -23.61 9.13 40.40
#